data_AF-A0A661Q9Z3-F1
#
_entry.id   AF-A0A661Q9Z3-F1
#
_cell.length_a   1.000
_cell.length_b   1.000
_cell.length_c   1.000
_cell.angle_alpha   90.00
_cell.angle_beta   90.00
_cell.angle_gamma   90.00
#
_symmetry.space_group_name_H-M   'P 1'
#
loop_
_entity.id
_entity.type
_entity.pdbx_description
1 polymer ?
#
loop_
_entity_poly.entity_id
_entity_poly.type
_entity_poly.pdbx_seq_one_letter_code
_entity_poly.pdbx_strand_id
1 'polypeptide(L)'
;LKAEGYYKKNPLQEVGIKQLTRRTPTKISRGLRLGYFIQIRNIINEELELVWSGKKTAQQAMDNAAARSNVKLREFERIYK
;
A
#
# COMPACT_ATOMS: atom_id res chain seq x y z
N LEU A 1 -12.44 -24.84 11.93
CA LEU A 1 -12.22 -24.57 10.48
C LEU A 1 -11.14 -25.45 9.81
N LYS A 2 -9.84 -25.27 10.10
CA LYS A 2 -8.78 -26.03 9.40
C LYS A 2 -8.79 -27.53 9.75
N ALA A 3 -8.90 -27.85 11.04
CA ALA A 3 -9.04 -29.23 11.53
C ALA A 3 -10.33 -29.91 11.03
N GLU A 4 -11.41 -29.13 10.87
CA GLU A 4 -12.69 -29.57 10.28
C GLU A 4 -12.65 -29.73 8.75
N GLY A 5 -11.52 -29.47 8.08
CA GLY A 5 -11.36 -29.66 6.63
C GLY A 5 -11.96 -28.57 5.74
N TYR A 6 -12.46 -27.45 6.30
CA TYR A 6 -13.12 -26.37 5.55
C TYR A 6 -12.27 -25.83 4.39
N TYR A 7 -10.97 -25.61 4.62
CA TYR A 7 -10.06 -25.08 3.60
C TYR A 7 -9.64 -26.11 2.53
N LYS A 8 -9.84 -27.42 2.78
CA LYS A 8 -9.68 -28.44 1.73
C LYS A 8 -10.81 -28.34 0.71
N LYS A 9 -12.04 -28.10 1.18
CA LYS A 9 -13.23 -27.89 0.34
C LYS A 9 -13.26 -26.50 -0.31
N ASN A 10 -12.72 -25.48 0.38
CA ASN A 10 -12.71 -24.09 -0.08
C ASN A 10 -11.27 -23.51 -0.09
N PRO A 11 -10.39 -23.95 -1.01
CA PRO A 11 -8.96 -23.63 -0.96
C PRO A 11 -8.65 -22.13 -1.08
N LEU A 12 -9.45 -21.37 -1.83
CA LEU A 12 -9.26 -19.92 -2.00
C LEU A 12 -9.47 -19.13 -0.71
N GLN A 13 -10.24 -19.66 0.24
CA GLN A 13 -10.52 -18.99 1.52
C GLN A 13 -9.30 -18.97 2.46
N GLU A 14 -8.30 -19.85 2.25
CA GLU A 14 -7.07 -19.86 3.07
C GLU A 14 -6.00 -18.89 2.54
N VAL A 15 -6.12 -18.39 1.31
CA VAL A 15 -5.07 -17.63 0.63
C VAL A 15 -4.72 -16.34 1.38
N GLY A 16 -5.73 -15.57 1.81
CA GLY A 16 -5.51 -14.34 2.58
C GLY A 16 -4.77 -14.59 3.89
N ILE A 17 -5.12 -15.66 4.61
CA ILE A 17 -4.46 -16.04 5.87
C ILE A 17 -3.01 -16.43 5.60
N LYS A 18 -2.78 -17.27 4.59
CA LYS A 18 -1.42 -17.67 4.17
C LYS A 18 -0.58 -16.46 3.76
N GLN A 19 -1.18 -15.46 3.10
CA GLN A 19 -0.48 -14.24 2.72
C GLN A 19 -0.09 -13.39 3.93
N LEU A 20 -1.02 -13.18 4.88
CA LEU A 20 -0.78 -12.39 6.10
C LEU A 20 0.27 -13.04 7.01
N THR A 21 0.31 -14.37 7.05
CA THR A 21 1.20 -15.14 7.93
C THR A 21 2.47 -15.65 7.24
N ARG A 22 2.70 -15.27 5.97
CA ARG A 22 3.80 -15.79 5.14
C ARG A 22 5.20 -15.52 5.73
N ARG A 23 5.37 -14.44 6.48
CA ARG A 23 6.64 -14.04 7.10
C ARG A 23 6.38 -13.30 8.41
N THR A 24 7.33 -13.38 9.34
CA THR A 24 7.35 -12.56 10.55
C THR A 24 7.50 -11.08 10.16
N PRO A 25 6.59 -10.18 10.59
CA PRO A 25 6.70 -8.75 10.27
C PRO A 25 7.97 -8.11 10.85
N THR A 26 8.67 -7.30 10.06
CA THR A 26 9.76 -6.44 10.53
C THR A 26 9.20 -5.17 11.16
N LYS A 27 10.07 -4.29 11.71
CA LYS A 27 9.64 -2.99 12.26
C LYS A 27 8.86 -2.15 11.23
N ILE A 28 9.24 -2.20 9.95
CA ILE A 28 8.66 -1.38 8.87
C ILE A 28 7.64 -2.12 8.00
N SER A 29 7.25 -3.35 8.35
CA SER A 29 6.28 -4.14 7.58
C SER A 29 5.00 -4.49 8.35
N ARG A 30 4.73 -3.81 9.48
CA ARG A 30 3.52 -4.04 10.29
C ARG A 30 2.29 -3.30 9.77
N GLY A 31 2.48 -2.38 8.82
CA GLY A 31 1.45 -1.51 8.28
C GLY A 31 2.00 -0.12 8.00
N LEU A 32 1.13 0.76 7.52
CA LEU A 32 1.44 2.16 7.21
C LEU A 32 0.72 3.07 8.19
N ARG A 33 1.43 4.05 8.73
CA ARG A 33 0.88 5.09 9.61
C ARG A 33 1.30 6.44 9.07
N LEU A 34 0.49 6.98 8.16
CA LEU A 34 0.73 8.23 7.46
C LEU A 34 -0.51 9.11 7.60
N GLY A 35 -0.31 10.37 7.99
CA GLY A 35 -1.35 11.38 7.88
C GLY A 35 -1.71 11.63 6.41
N TYR A 36 -2.98 11.96 6.14
CA TYR A 36 -3.48 12.15 4.77
C TYR A 36 -3.24 10.97 3.82
N PHE A 37 -3.30 9.75 4.34
CA PHE A 37 -3.03 8.56 3.53
C PHE A 37 -3.99 8.37 2.35
N ILE A 38 -5.25 8.82 2.46
CA ILE A 38 -6.22 8.76 1.35
C ILE A 38 -5.74 9.60 0.17
N GLN A 39 -5.28 10.83 0.43
CA GLN A 39 -4.75 11.74 -0.58
C GLN A 39 -3.45 11.19 -1.17
N ILE A 40 -2.57 10.62 -0.34
CA ILE A 40 -1.33 9.98 -0.78
C ILE A 40 -1.63 8.81 -1.74
N ARG A 41 -2.66 8.00 -1.46
CA ARG A 41 -3.08 6.92 -2.37
C ARG A 41 -3.56 7.46 -3.73
N ASN A 42 -4.34 8.53 -3.74
CA ASN A 42 -4.77 9.16 -4.99
C ASN A 42 -3.58 9.65 -5.81
N ILE A 43 -2.62 10.32 -5.17
CA ILE A 43 -1.36 10.76 -5.81
C ILE A 43 -0.62 9.57 -6.44
N ILE A 44 -0.47 8.46 -5.71
CA ILE A 44 0.18 7.26 -6.23
C ILE A 44 -0.57 6.70 -7.43
N ASN A 45 -1.91 6.63 -7.38
CA ASN A 45 -2.73 6.12 -8.48
C ASN A 45 -2.58 7.00 -9.73
N GLU A 46 -2.68 8.32 -9.60
CA GLU A 46 -2.51 9.26 -10.73
C GLU A 46 -1.13 9.11 -11.39
N GLU A 47 -0.05 8.96 -10.60
CA GLU A 47 1.29 8.75 -11.15
C GLU A 47 1.43 7.39 -11.84
N LEU A 48 0.79 6.33 -11.31
CA LEU A 48 0.76 5.02 -11.95
C LEU A 48 -0.06 5.02 -13.24
N GLU A 49 -1.17 5.76 -13.32
CA GLU A 49 -1.94 5.93 -14.57
C GLU A 49 -1.08 6.55 -15.69
N LEU A 50 -0.15 7.44 -15.34
CA LEU A 50 0.82 7.98 -16.29
C LEU A 50 1.84 6.93 -16.75
N VAL A 51 2.17 5.94 -15.91
CA VAL A 51 2.99 4.79 -16.33
C VAL A 51 2.21 3.91 -17.30
N TRP A 52 0.96 3.56 -16.98
CA TRP A 52 0.14 2.67 -17.81
C TRP A 52 -0.20 3.27 -19.17
N SER A 53 -0.33 4.59 -19.23
CA SER A 53 -0.53 5.32 -20.49
C SER A 53 0.76 5.61 -21.26
N GLY A 54 1.92 5.16 -20.77
CA GLY A 54 3.21 5.36 -21.42
C GLY A 54 3.75 6.80 -21.35
N LYS A 55 3.14 7.67 -20.55
CA LYS A 55 3.51 9.09 -20.42
C LYS A 55 4.69 9.32 -19.48
N LYS A 56 4.94 8.41 -18.54
CA LYS A 56 6.06 8.45 -17.59
C LYS A 56 6.72 7.09 -17.48
N THR A 57 8.03 7.08 -17.24
CA THR A 57 8.71 5.87 -16.77
C THR A 57 8.29 5.55 -15.33
N ALA A 58 8.41 4.28 -14.92
CA ALA A 58 8.10 3.86 -13.55
C ALA A 58 8.90 4.67 -12.51
N GLN A 59 10.19 4.94 -12.78
CA GLN A 59 11.04 5.72 -11.89
C GLN A 59 10.52 7.15 -11.74
N GLN A 60 10.27 7.86 -12.84
CA GLN A 60 9.75 9.23 -12.83
C GLN A 60 8.40 9.34 -12.10
N ALA A 61 7.50 8.38 -12.32
CA ALA A 61 6.21 8.35 -11.65
C ALA A 61 6.37 8.18 -10.13
N MET A 62 7.19 7.24 -9.69
CA MET A 62 7.39 6.98 -8.26
C MET A 62 8.14 8.12 -7.55
N ASP A 63 9.09 8.76 -8.22
CA ASP A 63 9.79 9.95 -7.67
C ASP A 63 8.82 11.12 -7.50
N ASN A 64 7.97 11.37 -8.50
CA ASN A 64 6.94 12.40 -8.41
C ASN A 64 5.89 12.08 -7.34
N ALA A 65 5.45 10.81 -7.24
CA ALA A 65 4.52 10.37 -6.22
C ALA A 65 5.09 10.62 -4.81
N ALA A 66 6.37 10.29 -4.60
CA ALA A 66 7.06 10.53 -3.35
C ALA A 66 7.16 12.04 -3.02
N ALA A 67 7.58 12.86 -3.99
CA ALA A 67 7.68 14.30 -3.82
C ALA A 67 6.33 14.94 -3.45
N ARG A 68 5.27 14.64 -4.22
CA ARG A 68 3.91 15.13 -3.99
C ARG A 68 3.33 14.64 -2.65
N SER A 69 3.56 13.39 -2.29
CA SER A 69 3.09 12.80 -1.02
C SER A 69 3.79 13.40 0.19
N ASN A 70 5.09 13.70 0.09
CA ASN A 70 5.85 14.35 1.16
C ASN A 70 5.29 15.74 1.50
N VAL A 71 4.76 16.48 0.53
CA VAL A 71 4.06 17.75 0.80
C VAL A 71 2.85 17.49 1.70
N LYS A 72 2.05 16.45 1.43
CA LYS A 72 0.90 16.08 2.27
C LYS A 72 1.28 15.62 3.67
N LEU A 73 2.39 14.91 3.81
CA LEU A 73 2.92 14.55 5.13
C LEU A 73 3.31 15.81 5.93
N ARG A 74 3.94 16.80 5.29
CA ARG A 74 4.30 18.08 5.95
C ARG A 74 3.09 18.95 6.27
N GLU A 75 2.07 18.96 5.42
CA GLU A 75 0.79 19.60 5.72
C GLU A 75 0.14 18.97 6.97
N PHE A 76 0.07 17.64 7.03
CA PHE A 76 -0.49 16.94 8.18
C PHE A 76 0.32 17.18 9.45
N GLU A 77 1.66 17.13 9.37
CA GLU A 77 2.56 17.41 10.49
C GLU A 77 2.24 18.78 11.13
N ARG A 78 1.99 19.81 10.32
CA ARG A 78 1.71 21.17 10.79
C ARG A 78 0.38 21.31 11.54
N ILE A 79 -0.59 20.43 11.33
CA ILE A 79 -1.90 20.49 11.99
C ILE A 79 -1.80 20.09 13.47
N TYR A 80 -0.85 19.22 13.79
CA TYR A 80 -0.68 18.64 15.13
C TYR A 80 0.63 19.10 15.77
N LYS A 81 1.15 20.27 15.35
CA LYS A 81 2.25 20.96 16.01
C LYS A 81 1.75 21.83 17.16
#